data_AF-A0A7J4SLP5-F1
#
_entry.id   AF-A0A7J4SLP5-F1
#
_cell.length_a   1.000
_cell.length_b   1.000
_cell.length_c   1.000
_cell.angle_alpha   90.00
_cell.angle_beta   90.00
_cell.angle_gamma   90.00
#
_symmetry.space_group_name_H-M   'P 1'
#
loop_
_entity.id
_entity.type
_entity.pdbx_description
1 polymer ?
#
loop_
_entity_poly.entity_id
_entity_poly.type
_entity_poly.pdbx_seq_one_letter_code
_entity_poly.pdbx_strand_id
1 'polypeptide(L)'
;ESVSPLGEEYENGLKDGVNSGWIDVYENRGKYSGAYSGGTYDTKPFILMNYQNDIQSMFTLAHELGHSMHSRLTNASQPYVYSGYDIFVAEVASLVNETLLTNYLLETVEDESFRIHVLDEAIERFRSTLFRQTMFADFEHQIHNVVESGGALIPDTFDEIYGKIKSEFYEPIGMDKYIQREWMRIPHFYYNYYVYQYATGISAAVSLAQSLIKGDSCQQDRYISFLKSGSSEYPLELLKETGVNMISKEPIEKSISVYEGYLTEMELIIGDG
;
A
#
# COMPACT_ATOMS: atom_id res chain seq x y z
N GLU A 1 6.70 -5.69 17.69
CA GLU A 1 8.12 -5.29 17.61
C GLU A 1 8.35 -4.37 16.43
N SER A 2 8.03 -4.80 15.20
CA SER A 2 8.15 -3.95 13.99
C SER A 2 7.44 -2.59 14.10
N VAL A 3 6.28 -2.55 14.76
CA VAL A 3 5.49 -1.32 14.95
C VAL A 3 5.94 -0.47 16.15
N SER A 4 7.05 -0.79 16.82
CA SER A 4 7.53 -0.02 17.97
C SER A 4 7.80 1.47 17.68
N PRO A 5 8.18 1.90 16.45
CA PRO A 5 8.28 3.33 16.12
C PRO A 5 6.95 4.10 16.19
N LEU A 6 5.81 3.40 16.29
CA LEU A 6 4.48 4.00 16.47
C LEU A 6 4.12 4.24 17.95
N GLY A 7 4.94 3.71 18.86
CA GLY A 7 4.88 3.86 20.32
C GLY A 7 3.75 3.11 21.03
N GLU A 8 3.75 3.25 22.35
CA GLU A 8 3.03 2.36 23.26
C GLU A 8 1.51 2.33 23.04
N GLU A 9 0.87 3.46 22.70
CA GLU A 9 -0.57 3.50 22.41
C GLU A 9 -0.92 2.55 21.26
N TYR A 10 -0.15 2.62 20.18
CA TYR A 10 -0.37 1.79 18.99
C TYR A 10 -0.02 0.33 19.29
N GLU A 11 1.12 0.07 19.93
CA GLU A 11 1.57 -1.28 20.26
C GLU A 11 0.59 -2.01 21.18
N ASN A 12 0.09 -1.33 22.22
CA ASN A 12 -0.86 -1.91 23.15
C ASN A 12 -2.21 -2.16 22.47
N GLY A 13 -2.70 -1.21 21.66
CA GLY A 13 -3.92 -1.39 20.88
C GLY A 13 -3.85 -2.58 19.92
N LEU A 14 -2.71 -2.77 19.25
CA LEU A 14 -2.48 -3.88 18.35
C LEU A 14 -2.39 -5.22 19.12
N LYS A 15 -1.63 -5.27 20.22
CA LYS A 15 -1.55 -6.46 21.10
C LYS A 15 -2.92 -6.85 21.63
N ASP A 16 -3.72 -5.89 22.08
CA ASP A 16 -5.08 -6.13 22.54
C ASP A 16 -5.94 -6.71 21.42
N GLY A 17 -5.85 -6.14 20.21
CA GLY A 17 -6.62 -6.60 19.05
C GLY A 17 -6.32 -8.05 18.67
N VAL A 18 -5.04 -8.38 18.53
CA VAL A 18 -4.56 -9.74 18.22
C VAL A 18 -5.04 -10.74 19.29
N ASN A 19 -5.03 -10.36 20.57
CA ASN A 19 -5.43 -11.23 21.68
C ASN A 19 -6.95 -11.24 21.95
N SER A 20 -7.74 -10.36 21.33
CA SER A 20 -9.17 -10.19 21.62
C SER A 20 -10.09 -10.66 20.49
N GLY A 21 -9.62 -11.61 19.67
CA GLY A 21 -10.42 -12.22 18.61
C GLY A 21 -10.83 -11.23 17.52
N TRP A 22 -9.92 -10.35 17.10
CA TRP A 22 -10.08 -9.58 15.87
C TRP A 22 -9.92 -10.47 14.64
N ILE A 23 -9.02 -11.44 14.70
CA ILE A 23 -8.55 -12.15 13.51
C ILE A 23 -9.21 -13.52 13.39
N ASP A 24 -9.91 -13.75 12.28
CA ASP A 24 -10.29 -15.08 11.80
C ASP A 24 -9.19 -15.59 10.85
N VAL A 25 -8.28 -16.40 11.40
CA VAL A 25 -6.92 -16.64 10.87
C VAL A 25 -6.86 -17.63 9.70
N TYR A 26 -7.45 -18.81 9.86
CA TYR A 26 -7.17 -19.94 8.96
C TYR A 26 -8.29 -20.15 7.92
N GLU A 27 -7.92 -20.74 6.79
CA GLU A 27 -8.88 -21.18 5.79
C GLU A 27 -9.85 -22.23 6.34
N ASN A 28 -11.10 -22.19 5.86
CA ASN A 28 -12.07 -23.25 6.11
C ASN A 28 -13.08 -23.35 4.97
N ARG A 29 -13.83 -24.46 4.94
CA ARG A 29 -14.76 -24.75 3.85
C ARG A 29 -15.86 -23.68 3.77
N GLY A 30 -15.86 -22.92 2.67
CA GLY A 30 -16.84 -21.87 2.41
C GLY A 30 -16.45 -20.49 2.93
N LYS A 31 -15.24 -20.33 3.50
CA LYS A 31 -14.70 -19.02 3.88
C LYS A 31 -14.41 -18.18 2.64
N TYR A 32 -14.59 -16.86 2.79
CA TYR A 32 -14.25 -15.90 1.76
C TYR A 32 -12.73 -15.91 1.49
N SER A 33 -12.33 -15.74 0.23
CA SER A 33 -10.91 -15.73 -0.18
C SER A 33 -10.22 -14.41 0.16
N GLY A 34 -8.89 -14.44 0.26
CA GLY A 34 -8.07 -13.25 0.50
C GLY A 34 -8.05 -12.82 1.96
N ALA A 35 -7.86 -11.52 2.19
CA ALA A 35 -7.93 -10.90 3.50
C ALA A 35 -8.63 -9.54 3.42
N TYR A 36 -9.22 -9.10 4.54
CA TYR A 36 -9.71 -7.74 4.71
C TYR A 36 -9.90 -7.40 6.19
N SER A 37 -9.81 -6.11 6.49
CA SER A 37 -10.24 -5.48 7.74
C SER A 37 -11.63 -4.88 7.58
N GLY A 38 -12.52 -5.14 8.54
CA GLY A 38 -13.89 -4.65 8.56
C GLY A 38 -14.37 -4.30 9.97
N GLY A 39 -15.62 -3.86 10.06
CA GLY A 39 -16.26 -3.42 11.31
C GLY A 39 -17.21 -2.25 11.09
N THR A 40 -17.75 -1.72 12.18
CA THR A 40 -18.59 -0.53 12.22
C THR A 40 -18.09 0.39 13.34
N TYR A 41 -18.65 1.59 13.44
CA TYR A 41 -18.28 2.56 14.48
C TYR A 41 -18.40 2.00 15.91
N ASP A 42 -19.46 1.24 16.18
CA ASP A 42 -19.75 0.70 17.52
C ASP A 42 -19.12 -0.68 17.78
N THR A 43 -18.37 -1.22 16.82
CA THR A 43 -17.72 -2.53 16.96
C THR A 43 -16.21 -2.40 17.09
N LYS A 44 -15.59 -3.44 17.65
CA LYS A 44 -14.15 -3.66 17.40
C LYS A 44 -13.90 -3.92 15.90
N PRO A 45 -12.66 -3.69 15.41
CA PRO A 45 -12.23 -4.17 14.11
C PRO A 45 -12.25 -5.70 14.03
N PHE A 46 -12.47 -6.22 12.83
CA PHE A 46 -12.38 -7.64 12.52
C PHE A 46 -11.53 -7.83 11.27
N ILE A 47 -10.60 -8.78 11.32
CA ILE A 47 -9.75 -9.17 10.20
C ILE A 47 -10.16 -10.57 9.78
N LEU A 48 -10.55 -10.73 8.53
CA LEU A 48 -10.64 -12.03 7.89
C LEU A 48 -9.35 -12.24 7.11
N MET A 49 -8.71 -13.40 7.27
CA MET A 49 -7.60 -13.79 6.40
C MET A 49 -7.53 -15.31 6.22
N ASN A 50 -6.65 -15.75 5.33
CA ASN A 50 -6.36 -17.16 5.08
C ASN A 50 -4.85 -17.39 5.23
N TYR A 51 -4.37 -17.46 6.48
CA TYR A 51 -2.94 -17.54 6.81
C TYR A 51 -2.33 -18.91 6.46
N GLN A 52 -1.26 -18.92 5.68
CA GLN A 52 -0.60 -20.14 5.18
C GLN A 52 0.81 -20.39 5.75
N ASN A 53 1.20 -19.64 6.78
CA ASN A 53 2.53 -19.74 7.42
C ASN A 53 3.69 -19.47 6.44
N ASP A 54 3.50 -18.47 5.60
CA ASP A 54 4.49 -17.91 4.70
C ASP A 54 4.68 -16.40 4.94
N ILE A 55 5.70 -15.82 4.29
CA ILE A 55 6.01 -14.40 4.40
C ILE A 55 4.86 -13.53 3.89
N GLN A 56 4.20 -13.95 2.81
CA GLN A 56 3.08 -13.22 2.22
C GLN A 56 1.91 -13.08 3.19
N SER A 57 1.59 -14.14 3.94
CA SER A 57 0.57 -14.11 4.99
C SER A 57 0.96 -13.16 6.14
N MET A 58 2.25 -13.07 6.48
CA MET A 58 2.75 -12.14 7.49
C MET A 58 2.57 -10.68 7.06
N PHE A 59 2.95 -10.34 5.83
CA PHE A 59 2.73 -9.01 5.26
C PHE A 59 1.25 -8.66 5.13
N THR A 60 0.43 -9.62 4.68
CA THR A 60 -1.02 -9.47 4.63
C THR A 60 -1.60 -9.16 6.01
N LEU A 61 -1.16 -9.88 7.05
CA LEU A 61 -1.61 -9.59 8.41
C LEU A 61 -1.18 -8.18 8.86
N ALA A 62 0.06 -7.77 8.58
CA ALA A 62 0.55 -6.43 8.92
C ALA A 62 -0.27 -5.33 8.22
N HIS A 63 -0.61 -5.54 6.95
CA HIS A 63 -1.48 -4.67 6.15
C HIS A 63 -2.85 -4.49 6.81
N GLU A 64 -3.55 -5.60 7.09
CA GLU A 64 -4.89 -5.55 7.68
C GLU A 64 -4.90 -4.99 9.10
N LEU A 65 -3.85 -5.26 9.88
CA LEU A 65 -3.67 -4.64 11.20
C LEU A 65 -3.51 -3.12 11.11
N GLY A 66 -2.90 -2.59 10.03
CA GLY A 66 -2.81 -1.16 9.80
C GLY A 66 -4.19 -0.53 9.59
N HIS A 67 -5.03 -1.15 8.74
CA HIS A 67 -6.41 -0.72 8.57
C HIS A 67 -7.23 -0.81 9.87
N SER A 68 -7.11 -1.92 10.59
CA SER A 68 -7.84 -2.12 11.85
C SER A 68 -7.44 -1.11 12.93
N MET A 69 -6.15 -0.80 13.04
CA MET A 69 -5.67 0.22 13.98
C MET A 69 -6.11 1.63 13.57
N HIS A 70 -6.09 1.94 12.28
CA HIS A 70 -6.61 3.21 11.76
C HIS A 70 -8.10 3.37 12.11
N SER A 71 -8.94 2.37 11.79
CA SER A 71 -10.35 2.33 12.18
C SER A 71 -10.55 2.50 13.69
N ARG A 72 -9.78 1.78 14.52
CA ARG A 72 -9.88 1.87 15.98
C ARG A 72 -9.58 3.28 16.49
N LEU A 73 -8.47 3.87 16.04
CA LEU A 73 -8.02 5.19 16.51
C LEU A 73 -8.97 6.29 16.04
N THR A 74 -9.44 6.21 14.79
CA THR A 74 -10.48 7.10 14.25
C THR A 74 -11.78 6.98 15.03
N ASN A 75 -12.34 5.78 15.21
CA ASN A 75 -13.61 5.60 15.92
C ASN A 75 -13.55 6.06 17.38
N ALA A 76 -12.39 5.92 18.03
CA ALA A 76 -12.20 6.39 19.41
C ALA A 76 -12.08 7.92 19.54
N SER A 77 -11.74 8.63 18.45
CA SER A 77 -11.39 10.05 18.48
C SER A 77 -12.39 10.95 17.73
N GLN A 78 -13.12 10.38 16.77
CA GLN A 78 -14.06 11.10 15.92
C GLN A 78 -15.51 10.72 16.21
N PRO A 79 -16.47 11.65 16.06
CA PRO A 79 -17.87 11.29 15.96
C PRO A 79 -18.13 10.44 14.72
N TYR A 80 -19.20 9.65 14.72
CA TYR A 80 -19.61 8.78 13.61
C TYR A 80 -19.53 9.44 12.22
N VAL A 81 -19.92 10.72 12.11
CA VAL A 81 -19.91 11.46 10.84
C VAL A 81 -18.52 11.62 10.21
N TYR A 82 -17.46 11.59 11.03
CA TYR A 82 -16.06 11.69 10.58
C TYR A 82 -15.29 10.38 10.74
N SER A 83 -15.98 9.28 11.09
CA SER A 83 -15.31 8.02 11.38
C SER A 83 -14.99 7.17 10.15
N GLY A 84 -15.48 7.58 8.97
CA GLY A 84 -15.02 7.06 7.69
C GLY A 84 -13.72 7.74 7.26
N TYR A 85 -13.04 7.17 6.27
CA TYR A 85 -11.89 7.79 5.60
C TYR A 85 -11.82 7.32 4.15
N ASP A 86 -11.23 8.14 3.29
CA ASP A 86 -11.05 7.79 1.87
C ASP A 86 -10.05 6.65 1.69
N ILE A 87 -10.24 5.86 0.62
CA ILE A 87 -9.38 4.70 0.29
C ILE A 87 -7.90 5.10 0.27
N PHE A 88 -7.59 6.25 -0.32
CA PHE A 88 -6.23 6.79 -0.36
C PHE A 88 -5.58 6.89 1.04
N VAL A 89 -6.29 7.41 2.05
CA VAL A 89 -5.79 7.55 3.42
C VAL A 89 -5.74 6.19 4.11
N ALA A 90 -6.69 5.30 3.80
CA ALA A 90 -6.73 3.93 4.35
C ALA A 90 -5.45 3.15 4.00
N GLU A 91 -5.04 3.17 2.74
CA GLU A 91 -3.86 2.47 2.21
C GLU A 91 -2.56 3.00 2.82
N VAL A 92 -2.48 4.28 3.14
CA VAL A 92 -1.28 4.84 3.80
C VAL A 92 -1.01 4.11 5.13
N ALA A 93 -2.05 3.87 5.93
CA ALA A 93 -1.88 3.23 7.23
C ALA A 93 -1.42 1.77 7.14
N SER A 94 -1.99 1.00 6.20
CA SER A 94 -1.59 -0.40 5.98
C SER A 94 -0.18 -0.52 5.41
N LEU A 95 0.19 0.35 4.46
CA LEU A 95 1.52 0.35 3.85
C LEU A 95 2.62 0.85 4.79
N VAL A 96 2.30 1.74 5.76
CA VAL A 96 3.25 2.10 6.82
C VAL A 96 3.59 0.87 7.66
N ASN A 97 2.60 0.08 8.07
CA ASN A 97 2.85 -1.16 8.82
C ASN A 97 3.72 -2.15 8.03
N GLU A 98 3.44 -2.34 6.74
CA GLU A 98 4.28 -3.19 5.88
C GLU A 98 5.71 -2.67 5.79
N THR A 99 5.90 -1.37 5.58
CA THR A 99 7.25 -0.78 5.48
C THR A 99 8.04 -0.92 6.79
N LEU A 100 7.37 -0.73 7.94
CA LEU A 100 7.97 -0.97 9.25
C LEU A 100 8.31 -2.45 9.46
N LEU A 101 7.47 -3.37 8.99
CA LEU A 101 7.76 -4.81 9.02
C LEU A 101 8.97 -5.15 8.15
N THR A 102 9.05 -4.63 6.91
CA THR A 102 10.21 -4.80 6.03
C THR A 102 11.49 -4.34 6.73
N ASN A 103 11.50 -3.12 7.27
CA ASN A 103 12.67 -2.60 7.97
C ASN A 103 13.09 -3.48 9.15
N TYR A 104 12.12 -3.87 9.98
CA TYR A 104 12.37 -4.74 11.13
C TYR A 104 12.97 -6.09 10.72
N LEU A 105 12.41 -6.74 9.70
CA LEU A 105 12.90 -8.03 9.23
C LEU A 105 14.31 -7.88 8.63
N LEU A 106 14.58 -6.85 7.84
CA LEU A 106 15.91 -6.56 7.31
C LEU A 106 16.94 -6.16 8.38
N GLU A 107 16.52 -5.75 9.58
CA GLU A 107 17.44 -5.46 10.69
C GLU A 107 17.68 -6.68 11.60
N THR A 108 16.77 -7.65 11.61
CA THR A 108 16.76 -8.72 12.63
C THR A 108 16.96 -10.13 12.07
N VAL A 109 16.64 -10.36 10.80
CA VAL A 109 16.81 -11.67 10.15
C VAL A 109 18.26 -11.86 9.75
N GLU A 110 18.89 -12.90 10.30
CA GLU A 110 20.24 -13.34 9.94
C GLU A 110 20.25 -14.36 8.79
N ASP A 111 19.15 -15.08 8.57
CA ASP A 111 19.04 -16.05 7.48
C ASP A 111 18.95 -15.34 6.12
N GLU A 112 19.99 -15.52 5.30
CA GLU A 112 20.12 -14.85 4.01
C GLU A 112 18.98 -15.22 3.05
N SER A 113 18.56 -16.49 3.04
CA SER A 113 17.44 -16.92 2.20
C SER A 113 16.14 -16.20 2.59
N PHE A 114 15.84 -16.10 3.88
CA PHE A 114 14.67 -15.38 4.37
C PHE A 114 14.80 -13.87 4.09
N ARG A 115 16.00 -13.30 4.23
CA ARG A 115 16.27 -11.90 3.86
C ARG A 115 15.97 -11.62 2.39
N ILE A 116 16.35 -12.50 1.47
CA ILE A 116 16.02 -12.39 0.04
C ILE A 116 14.50 -12.38 -0.15
N HIS A 117 13.73 -13.22 0.56
CA HIS A 117 12.27 -13.23 0.46
C HIS A 117 11.65 -11.93 0.97
N VAL A 118 12.22 -11.31 2.02
CA VAL A 118 11.78 -10.00 2.52
C VAL A 118 12.02 -8.91 1.48
N LEU A 119 13.20 -8.92 0.83
CA LEU A 119 13.53 -7.98 -0.25
C LEU A 119 12.61 -8.19 -1.46
N ASP A 120 12.38 -9.43 -1.87
CA ASP A 120 11.50 -9.79 -3.00
C ASP A 120 10.06 -9.28 -2.76
N GLU A 121 9.49 -9.52 -1.58
CA GLU A 121 8.15 -9.03 -1.24
C GLU A 121 8.09 -7.49 -1.27
N ALA A 122 9.12 -6.82 -0.74
CA ALA A 122 9.20 -5.35 -0.76
C ALA A 122 9.33 -4.80 -2.20
N ILE A 123 10.23 -5.37 -3.00
CA ILE A 123 10.46 -4.98 -4.41
C ILE A 123 9.19 -5.21 -5.24
N GLU A 124 8.54 -6.36 -5.10
CA GLU A 124 7.28 -6.67 -5.77
C GLU A 124 6.15 -5.74 -5.34
N ARG A 125 6.11 -5.32 -4.07
CA ARG A 125 5.15 -4.31 -3.59
C ARG A 125 5.35 -2.97 -4.32
N PHE A 126 6.58 -2.47 -4.45
CA PHE A 126 6.86 -1.27 -5.23
C PHE A 126 6.51 -1.44 -6.71
N ARG A 127 6.94 -2.54 -7.34
CA ARG A 127 6.64 -2.83 -8.75
C ARG A 127 5.13 -2.83 -9.02
N SER A 128 4.36 -3.49 -8.16
CA SER A 128 2.92 -3.68 -8.32
C SER A 128 2.07 -2.47 -7.90
N THR A 129 2.53 -1.66 -6.96
CA THR A 129 1.73 -0.57 -6.34
C THR A 129 2.17 0.82 -6.80
N LEU A 130 3.47 1.04 -7.03
CA LEU A 130 3.99 2.31 -7.54
C LEU A 130 4.02 2.31 -9.07
N PHE A 131 4.86 1.47 -9.69
CA PHE A 131 5.09 1.52 -11.13
C PHE A 131 3.88 1.05 -11.94
N ARG A 132 3.34 -0.13 -11.62
CA ARG A 132 2.20 -0.70 -12.38
C ARG A 132 0.93 0.13 -12.26
N GLN A 133 0.64 0.71 -11.08
CA GLN A 133 -0.54 1.55 -10.90
C GLN A 133 -0.36 2.92 -11.56
N THR A 134 0.86 3.46 -11.60
CA THR A 134 1.16 4.66 -12.39
C THR A 134 0.93 4.41 -13.88
N MET A 135 1.40 3.26 -14.39
CA MET A 135 1.16 2.83 -15.78
C MET A 135 -0.36 2.73 -16.08
N PHE A 136 -1.12 2.17 -15.14
CA PHE A 136 -2.58 2.06 -15.26
C PHE A 136 -3.27 3.42 -15.25
N ALA A 137 -2.86 4.33 -14.36
CA ALA A 137 -3.39 5.68 -14.30
C ALA A 137 -3.11 6.44 -15.61
N ASP A 138 -1.91 6.33 -16.17
CA ASP A 138 -1.55 6.96 -17.45
C ASP A 138 -2.39 6.39 -18.61
N PHE A 139 -2.58 5.06 -18.66
CA PHE A 139 -3.47 4.45 -19.64
C PHE A 139 -4.90 4.98 -19.52
N GLU A 140 -5.44 4.99 -18.29
CA GLU A 140 -6.79 5.48 -18.05
C GLU A 140 -6.92 6.97 -18.41
N HIS A 141 -5.88 7.78 -18.17
CA HIS A 141 -5.86 9.19 -18.54
C HIS A 141 -5.89 9.38 -20.06
N GLN A 142 -5.07 8.62 -20.78
CA GLN A 142 -4.97 8.73 -22.24
C GLN A 142 -6.28 8.31 -22.92
N ILE A 143 -6.97 7.26 -22.45
CA ILE A 143 -8.27 6.87 -23.02
C ILE A 143 -9.37 7.91 -22.75
N HIS A 144 -9.36 8.58 -21.59
CA HIS A 144 -10.28 9.68 -21.31
C HIS A 144 -10.01 10.87 -22.24
N ASN A 145 -8.76 11.24 -22.44
CA ASN A 145 -8.36 12.30 -23.37
C ASN A 145 -8.79 12.02 -24.82
N VAL A 146 -8.78 10.76 -25.27
CA VAL A 146 -9.31 10.36 -26.59
C VAL A 146 -10.80 10.69 -26.70
N VAL A 147 -11.60 10.36 -25.69
CA VAL A 147 -13.04 10.66 -25.69
C VAL A 147 -13.30 12.16 -25.61
N GLU A 148 -12.59 12.87 -24.74
CA GLU A 148 -12.73 14.33 -24.55
C GLU A 148 -12.37 15.12 -25.82
N SER A 149 -11.43 14.61 -26.61
CA SER A 149 -11.07 15.17 -27.91
C SER A 149 -12.00 14.77 -29.06
N GLY A 150 -13.09 14.05 -28.77
CA GLY A 150 -14.11 13.62 -29.74
C GLY A 150 -13.76 12.34 -30.50
N GLY A 151 -12.74 11.61 -30.07
CA GLY A 151 -12.37 10.30 -30.60
C GLY A 151 -13.29 9.18 -30.11
N ALA A 152 -13.11 7.99 -30.68
CA ALA A 152 -13.85 6.78 -30.29
C ALA A 152 -12.89 5.74 -29.72
N LEU A 153 -13.30 5.08 -28.64
CA LEU A 153 -12.56 3.99 -28.02
C LEU A 153 -12.98 2.65 -28.66
N ILE A 154 -12.19 2.19 -29.62
CA ILE A 154 -12.30 0.84 -30.22
C ILE A 154 -11.18 -0.06 -29.69
N PRO A 155 -11.32 -1.41 -29.77
CA PRO A 155 -10.29 -2.33 -29.27
C PRO A 155 -8.87 -2.02 -29.77
N ASP A 156 -8.72 -1.65 -31.04
CA ASP A 156 -7.41 -1.31 -31.62
C ASP A 156 -6.78 -0.07 -30.95
N THR A 157 -7.59 0.93 -30.59
CA THR A 157 -7.13 2.13 -29.85
C THR A 157 -6.65 1.77 -28.45
N PHE A 158 -7.37 0.88 -27.75
CA PHE A 158 -6.93 0.39 -26.44
C PHE A 158 -5.64 -0.43 -26.54
N ASP A 159 -5.56 -1.35 -27.50
CA ASP A 159 -4.37 -2.20 -27.73
C ASP A 159 -3.13 -1.34 -28.04
N GLU A 160 -3.29 -0.28 -28.85
CA GLU A 160 -2.21 0.66 -29.20
C GLU A 160 -1.73 1.47 -28.00
N ILE A 161 -2.65 2.15 -27.28
CA ILE A 161 -2.29 3.01 -26.14
C ILE A 161 -1.68 2.16 -25.03
N TYR A 162 -2.32 1.04 -24.66
CA TYR A 162 -1.81 0.17 -23.61
C TYR A 162 -0.45 -0.44 -23.97
N GLY A 163 -0.31 -0.93 -25.21
CA GLY A 163 0.94 -1.51 -25.70
C GLY A 163 2.09 -0.50 -25.68
N LYS A 164 1.84 0.74 -26.10
CA LYS A 164 2.83 1.83 -26.07
C LYS A 164 3.27 2.13 -24.64
N ILE A 165 2.32 2.44 -23.74
CA ILE A 165 2.63 2.76 -22.34
C ILE A 165 3.39 1.61 -21.68
N LYS A 166 2.94 0.36 -21.89
CA LYS A 166 3.62 -0.80 -21.31
C LYS A 166 5.07 -0.95 -21.79
N SER A 167 5.36 -0.60 -23.04
CA SER A 167 6.73 -0.60 -23.58
C SER A 167 7.63 0.52 -23.05
N GLU A 168 7.04 1.57 -22.47
CA GLU A 168 7.78 2.65 -21.79
C GLU A 168 8.14 2.25 -20.34
N PHE A 169 7.26 1.47 -19.68
CA PHE A 169 7.44 1.05 -18.28
C PHE A 169 8.24 -0.24 -18.11
N TYR A 170 8.20 -1.15 -19.09
CA TYR A 170 8.89 -2.43 -19.02
C TYR A 170 9.87 -2.54 -20.19
N GLU A 171 11.06 -3.10 -19.93
CA GLU A 171 11.96 -3.52 -21.00
C GLU A 171 11.20 -4.38 -22.04
N PRO A 172 11.63 -4.40 -23.31
CA PRO A 172 10.94 -5.12 -24.39
C PRO A 172 11.03 -6.64 -24.21
N ILE A 173 10.32 -7.18 -23.22
CA ILE A 173 9.90 -8.57 -23.16
C ILE A 173 8.92 -8.70 -24.33
N GLY A 174 9.22 -9.57 -25.30
CA GLY A 174 8.50 -9.67 -26.57
C GLY A 174 6.99 -9.38 -26.45
N MET A 175 6.61 -8.17 -26.87
CA MET A 175 5.24 -7.68 -26.73
C MET A 175 4.35 -8.47 -27.69
N ASP A 176 3.60 -9.42 -27.16
CA ASP A 176 2.62 -10.17 -27.93
C ASP A 176 1.21 -9.56 -27.85
N LYS A 177 0.32 -10.03 -28.71
CA LYS A 177 -1.08 -9.58 -28.78
C LYS A 177 -1.89 -9.83 -27.50
N TYR A 178 -1.51 -10.79 -26.67
CA TYR A 178 -2.18 -11.10 -25.40
C TYR A 178 -1.71 -10.15 -24.28
N ILE A 179 -0.45 -9.72 -24.34
CA ILE A 179 0.12 -8.70 -23.44
C ILE A 179 -0.49 -7.33 -23.74
N GLN A 180 -0.65 -6.97 -25.03
CA GLN A 180 -1.33 -5.73 -25.43
C GLN A 180 -2.78 -5.66 -24.93
N ARG A 181 -3.45 -6.82 -24.81
CA ARG A 181 -4.84 -6.95 -24.34
C ARG A 181 -4.98 -7.15 -22.83
N GLU A 182 -3.94 -6.90 -22.06
CA GLU A 182 -4.04 -7.00 -20.59
C GLU A 182 -5.02 -5.97 -20.01
N TRP A 183 -5.25 -4.82 -20.66
CA TRP A 183 -6.26 -3.86 -20.22
C TRP A 183 -7.64 -4.48 -20.01
N MET A 184 -8.01 -5.50 -20.79
CA MET A 184 -9.32 -6.14 -20.71
C MET A 184 -9.59 -6.84 -19.36
N ARG A 185 -8.53 -7.32 -18.70
CA ARG A 185 -8.61 -8.14 -17.48
C ARG A 185 -8.36 -7.32 -16.21
N ILE A 186 -8.17 -6.02 -16.32
CA ILE A 186 -7.91 -5.14 -15.17
C ILE A 186 -9.25 -4.57 -14.72
N PRO A 187 -9.83 -5.04 -13.59
CA PRO A 187 -11.15 -4.59 -13.15
C PRO A 187 -11.18 -3.10 -12.82
N HIS A 188 -10.04 -2.55 -12.39
CA HIS A 188 -9.90 -1.16 -11.98
C HIS A 188 -10.34 -0.14 -13.05
N PHE A 189 -10.14 -0.46 -14.34
CA PHE A 189 -10.54 0.43 -15.45
C PHE A 189 -12.06 0.51 -15.67
N TYR A 190 -12.83 -0.34 -14.98
CA TYR A 190 -14.29 -0.27 -14.97
C TYR A 190 -14.83 0.54 -13.78
N TYR A 191 -13.94 1.24 -13.07
CA TYR A 191 -14.26 2.20 -11.99
C TYR A 191 -13.74 3.60 -12.35
N ASN A 192 -14.12 4.62 -11.58
CA ASN A 192 -13.83 6.02 -11.87
C ASN A 192 -12.41 6.46 -11.41
N TYR A 193 -11.37 6.22 -12.20
CA TYR A 193 -10.05 6.89 -12.10
C TYR A 193 -9.42 6.93 -10.70
N TYR A 194 -9.45 5.81 -9.96
CA TYR A 194 -8.93 5.76 -8.58
C TYR A 194 -7.56 5.10 -8.46
N VAL A 195 -7.06 4.43 -9.51
CA VAL A 195 -5.82 3.63 -9.44
C VAL A 195 -4.58 4.43 -9.06
N TYR A 196 -4.52 5.72 -9.40
CA TYR A 196 -3.41 6.59 -9.04
C TYR A 196 -3.25 6.74 -7.51
N GLN A 197 -4.32 6.48 -6.74
CA GLN A 197 -4.31 6.54 -5.28
C GLN A 197 -3.38 5.48 -4.68
N TYR A 198 -3.17 4.34 -5.34
CA TYR A 198 -2.22 3.33 -4.88
C TYR A 198 -0.78 3.83 -4.96
N ALA A 199 -0.39 4.40 -6.11
CA ALA A 199 0.96 4.92 -6.33
C ALA A 199 1.28 6.09 -5.38
N THR A 200 0.31 6.99 -5.18
CA THR A 200 0.46 8.09 -4.22
C THR A 200 0.43 7.58 -2.77
N GLY A 201 -0.37 6.56 -2.46
CA GLY A 201 -0.50 5.99 -1.12
C GLY A 201 0.79 5.32 -0.64
N ILE A 202 1.40 4.46 -1.46
CA ILE A 202 2.70 3.87 -1.13
C ILE A 202 3.78 4.94 -0.97
N SER A 203 3.74 6.01 -1.77
CA SER A 203 4.72 7.09 -1.63
C SER A 203 4.59 7.91 -0.35
N ALA A 204 3.36 8.15 0.09
CA ALA A 204 3.12 8.76 1.39
C ALA A 204 3.59 7.83 2.53
N ALA A 205 3.21 6.54 2.46
CA ALA A 205 3.54 5.55 3.47
C ALA A 205 5.04 5.37 3.67
N VAL A 206 5.81 5.22 2.58
CA VAL A 206 7.27 5.10 2.63
C VAL A 206 7.90 6.36 3.22
N SER A 207 7.38 7.53 2.83
CA SER A 207 7.87 8.81 3.35
C SER A 207 7.67 8.94 4.86
N LEU A 208 6.50 8.53 5.36
CA LEU A 208 6.16 8.48 6.78
C LEU A 208 7.01 7.46 7.53
N ALA A 209 7.06 6.23 7.04
CA ALA A 209 7.77 5.12 7.68
C ALA A 209 9.27 5.44 7.85
N GLN A 210 9.93 6.00 6.82
CA GLN A 210 11.33 6.40 6.94
C GLN A 210 11.57 7.49 7.99
N SER A 211 10.62 8.40 8.19
CA SER A 211 10.74 9.43 9.23
C SER A 211 10.51 8.84 10.62
N LEU A 212 9.58 7.87 10.75
CA LEU A 212 9.31 7.14 11.99
C LEU A 212 10.50 6.26 12.41
N ILE A 213 11.10 5.51 11.47
CA ILE A 213 12.27 4.66 11.70
C ILE A 213 13.47 5.45 12.24
N LYS A 214 13.64 6.71 11.81
CA LYS A 214 14.69 7.60 12.30
C LYS A 214 14.51 8.06 13.76
N GLY A 215 13.40 7.72 14.40
CA GLY A 215 13.13 8.03 15.80
C GLY A 215 12.71 9.47 16.07
N ASP A 216 12.13 10.17 15.08
CA ASP A 216 11.56 11.49 15.31
C ASP A 216 10.23 11.38 16.08
N SER A 217 10.29 11.59 17.41
CA SER A 217 9.10 11.61 18.27
C SER A 217 8.00 12.56 17.79
N CYS A 218 8.36 13.69 17.15
CA CYS A 218 7.36 14.61 16.60
C CYS A 218 6.63 13.98 15.41
N GLN A 219 7.30 13.12 14.64
CA GLN A 219 6.69 12.40 13.53
C GLN A 219 5.71 11.34 14.02
N GLN A 220 6.05 10.64 15.09
CA GLN A 220 5.16 9.68 15.73
C GLN A 220 3.84 10.35 16.15
N ASP A 221 3.91 11.47 16.87
CA ASP A 221 2.72 12.21 17.32
C ASP A 221 1.86 12.68 16.15
N ARG A 222 2.50 13.18 15.07
CA ARG A 222 1.79 13.58 13.85
C ARG A 222 1.09 12.41 13.16
N TYR A 223 1.76 11.26 13.05
CA TYR A 223 1.17 10.09 12.41
C TYR A 223 0.02 9.51 13.24
N ILE A 224 0.15 9.42 14.56
CA ILE A 224 -0.95 8.98 15.43
C ILE A 224 -2.12 9.96 15.36
N SER A 225 -1.85 11.27 15.29
CA SER A 225 -2.89 12.28 15.10
C SER A 225 -3.62 12.08 13.76
N PHE A 226 -2.89 11.84 12.69
CA PHE A 226 -3.43 11.51 11.37
C PHE A 226 -4.37 10.29 11.42
N LEU A 227 -3.98 9.19 12.09
CA LEU A 227 -4.84 8.01 12.25
C LEU A 227 -6.10 8.27 13.09
N LYS A 228 -6.10 9.34 13.90
CA LYS A 228 -7.24 9.77 14.71
C LYS A 228 -8.16 10.75 13.99
N SER A 229 -7.77 11.26 12.82
CA SER A 229 -8.52 12.30 12.11
C SER A 229 -9.73 11.78 11.33
N GLY A 230 -9.69 10.53 10.88
CA GLY A 230 -10.74 9.99 10.01
C GLY A 230 -10.95 10.86 8.77
N SER A 231 -12.19 11.33 8.56
CA SER A 231 -12.59 12.21 7.44
C SER A 231 -12.89 13.64 7.90
N SER A 232 -12.25 14.10 8.99
CA SER A 232 -12.46 15.46 9.51
C SER A 232 -11.95 16.57 8.57
N GLU A 233 -11.09 16.24 7.60
CA GLU A 233 -10.49 17.17 6.65
C GLU A 233 -10.12 16.45 5.35
N TYR A 234 -9.80 17.17 4.28
CA TYR A 234 -9.36 16.60 3.01
C TYR A 234 -8.08 15.76 3.15
N PRO A 235 -7.98 14.60 2.46
CA PRO A 235 -6.82 13.71 2.57
C PRO A 235 -5.45 14.34 2.37
N LEU A 236 -5.34 15.28 1.42
CA LEU A 236 -4.07 15.96 1.13
C LEU A 236 -3.65 16.89 2.26
N GLU A 237 -4.60 17.56 2.92
CA GLU A 237 -4.30 18.42 4.06
C GLU A 237 -3.95 17.56 5.29
N LEU A 238 -4.66 16.45 5.52
CA LEU A 238 -4.31 15.48 6.57
C LEU A 238 -2.88 14.93 6.43
N LEU A 239 -2.47 14.55 5.21
CA LEU A 239 -1.09 14.09 4.98
C LEU A 239 -0.07 15.22 5.13
N LYS A 240 -0.42 16.43 4.72
CA LYS A 240 0.47 17.59 4.87
C LYS A 240 0.75 17.93 6.33
N GLU A 241 -0.22 17.72 7.23
CA GLU A 241 -0.02 17.85 8.69
C GLU A 241 1.01 16.85 9.23
N THR A 242 1.19 15.70 8.56
CA THR A 242 2.25 14.74 8.87
C THR A 242 3.62 15.12 8.31
N GLY A 243 3.72 16.25 7.59
CA GLY A 243 4.93 16.68 6.90
C GLY A 243 5.11 16.08 5.50
N VAL A 244 4.15 15.29 5.01
CA VAL A 244 4.19 14.71 3.67
C VAL A 244 3.38 15.56 2.70
N ASN A 245 4.07 16.30 1.82
CA ASN A 245 3.43 17.11 0.79
C ASN A 245 3.26 16.31 -0.52
N MET A 246 2.06 15.77 -0.72
CA MET A 246 1.73 14.97 -1.92
C MET A 246 1.61 15.80 -3.22
N ILE A 247 1.66 17.13 -3.15
CA ILE A 247 1.69 18.01 -4.34
C ILE A 247 3.14 18.14 -4.86
N SER A 248 4.15 17.86 -4.03
CA SER A 248 5.54 17.86 -4.48
C SER A 248 5.93 16.49 -5.05
N LYS A 249 7.03 16.47 -5.81
CA LYS A 249 7.63 15.23 -6.33
C LYS A 249 8.37 14.42 -5.26
N GLU A 250 8.63 14.99 -4.10
CA GLU A 250 9.51 14.44 -3.07
C GLU A 250 9.05 13.05 -2.56
N PRO A 251 7.76 12.80 -2.24
CA PRO A 251 7.34 11.48 -1.77
C PRO A 251 7.60 10.37 -2.79
N ILE A 252 7.43 10.67 -4.08
CA ILE A 252 7.67 9.73 -5.18
C ILE A 252 9.17 9.48 -5.35
N GLU A 253 9.97 10.55 -5.41
CA GLU A 253 11.45 10.43 -5.52
C GLU A 253 12.05 9.63 -4.35
N LYS A 254 11.54 9.86 -3.13
CA LYS A 254 11.93 9.11 -1.93
C LYS A 254 11.56 7.63 -2.03
N SER A 255 10.39 7.32 -2.57
CA SER A 255 9.95 5.95 -2.80
C SER A 255 10.82 5.20 -3.80
N ILE A 256 11.16 5.86 -4.90
CA ILE A 256 12.06 5.32 -5.92
C ILE A 256 13.44 5.07 -5.31
N SER A 257 13.96 6.00 -4.50
CA SER A 257 15.25 5.82 -3.83
C SER A 257 15.26 4.63 -2.84
N VAL A 258 14.16 4.37 -2.13
CA VAL A 258 14.02 3.18 -1.27
C VAL A 258 14.01 1.91 -2.10
N TYR A 259 13.24 1.90 -3.19
CA TYR A 259 13.18 0.78 -4.12
C TYR A 259 14.55 0.46 -4.72
N GLU A 260 15.30 1.46 -5.17
CA GLU A 260 16.68 1.31 -5.65
C GLU A 260 17.61 0.74 -4.57
N GLY A 261 17.44 1.15 -3.31
CA GLY A 261 18.16 0.60 -2.17
C GLY A 261 17.92 -0.90 -1.99
N TYR A 262 16.66 -1.35 -2.03
CA TYR A 262 16.31 -2.76 -1.92
C TYR A 262 16.83 -3.59 -3.10
N LEU A 263 16.76 -3.06 -4.33
CA LEU A 263 17.36 -3.72 -5.49
C LEU A 263 18.87 -3.88 -5.33
N THR A 264 19.57 -2.82 -4.95
CA THR A 264 21.02 -2.84 -4.73
C THR A 264 21.39 -3.88 -3.66
N GLU A 265 20.64 -3.94 -2.57
CA GLU A 265 20.86 -4.90 -1.51
C GLU A 265 20.64 -6.35 -1.98
N MET A 266 19.56 -6.60 -2.73
CA MET A 266 19.27 -7.92 -3.29
C MET A 266 20.34 -8.36 -4.31
N GLU A 267 20.82 -7.44 -5.15
CA GLU A 267 21.91 -7.69 -6.10
C GLU A 267 23.22 -8.05 -5.40
N LEU A 268 23.54 -7.42 -4.27
CA LEU A 268 24.73 -7.75 -3.48
C LEU A 268 24.65 -9.16 -2.90
N ILE A 269 23.47 -9.61 -2.48
CA ILE A 269 23.28 -10.96 -1.94
C ILE A 269 23.34 -12.02 -3.05
N ILE A 270 22.68 -11.78 -4.18
CA ILE A 270 22.55 -12.76 -5.27
C ILE A 270 23.77 -12.75 -6.21
N GLY A 271 24.39 -11.59 -6.42
CA GLY A 271 25.51 -11.37 -7.33
C GLY A 271 26.86 -11.91 -6.86
N ASP A 272 26.96 -12.30 -5.58
CA ASP A 272 28.12 -12.99 -5.01
C ASP A 272 28.09 -14.53 -5.23
N GLY A 273 27.20 -15.03 -6.11
CA GLY A 273 27.02 -16.45 -6.48
C GLY A 273 27.66 -16.90 -7.80
#